data_AF-A0A936ZB96-F1
#
_entry.id   AF-A0A936ZB96-F1
#
_cell.length_a   1.000
_cell.length_b   1.000
_cell.length_c   1.000
_cell.angle_alpha   90.00
_cell.angle_beta   90.00
_cell.angle_gamma   90.00
#
_symmetry.space_group_name_H-M   'P 1'
#
loop_
_entity.id
_entity.type
_entity.pdbx_description
1 polymer ?
#
loop_
_entity_poly.entity_id
_entity_poly.type
_entity_poly.pdbx_seq_one_letter_code
_entity_poly.pdbx_strand_id
1 'polypeptide(L)'
;MAPSPTRQRLVGYARVSTEEQATDAQLDELKAAGCELIHQEHGSGASRTRPVLSRLIREISRGEVLVVVRLDRLARSVSHLLEVIETLEEKGAHFKSLRDPIDTSTPQGMFSLQVLGAVAQLERSLISERTKAGMKAAAAKGKRPGNPGLREGQPEAIRKTALARDRVYLGDLLTAANSFLPVVRQMRPDHSWRDVVQVLNARGQRWTDQSLRRAIKRLVAERMAEPELLRKAGRRPPDDRIMTLIAGIAISNPNLTLREIGAQLEGMRERTPRGGRDWKASSVKFQLDRARKMGLAVPDIQ
;
A
#
# COMPACT_ATOMS: atom_id res chain seq x y z
N MET A 1 19.18 -23.24 43.63
CA MET A 1 19.68 -22.21 42.70
C MET A 1 18.48 -21.38 42.28
N ALA A 2 18.30 -20.18 42.85
CA ALA A 2 17.25 -19.27 42.41
C ALA A 2 17.60 -18.78 41.00
N PRO A 3 16.63 -18.67 40.06
CA PRO A 3 16.91 -18.09 38.76
C PRO A 3 17.39 -16.65 38.94
N SER A 4 18.58 -16.34 38.42
CA SER A 4 19.12 -14.98 38.37
C SER A 4 18.07 -14.04 37.76
N PRO A 5 17.84 -12.83 38.31
CA PRO A 5 16.89 -11.90 37.72
C PRO A 5 17.36 -11.58 36.30
N THR A 6 16.56 -11.95 35.30
CA THR A 6 16.75 -11.52 33.91
C THR A 6 16.85 -10.00 33.92
N ARG A 7 18.05 -9.48 33.65
CA ARG A 7 18.31 -8.05 33.59
C ARG A 7 17.38 -7.45 32.53
N GLN A 8 16.46 -6.60 32.98
CA GLN A 8 15.55 -5.89 32.10
C GLN A 8 16.37 -4.98 31.18
N ARG A 9 16.38 -5.28 29.88
CA ARG A 9 17.21 -4.55 28.91
C ARG A 9 16.50 -3.26 28.50
N LEU A 10 17.18 -2.13 28.69
CA LEU A 10 16.67 -0.80 28.37
C LEU A 10 17.16 -0.38 26.98
N VAL A 11 16.21 -0.04 26.10
CA VAL A 11 16.48 0.41 24.73
C VAL A 11 16.07 1.87 24.63
N GLY A 12 17.04 2.75 24.45
CA GLY A 12 16.84 4.19 24.35
C GLY A 12 16.40 4.60 22.95
N TYR A 13 15.51 5.58 22.87
CA TYR A 13 15.16 6.26 21.62
C TYR A 13 15.33 7.77 21.77
N ALA A 14 16.17 8.34 20.91
CA ALA A 14 16.47 9.76 20.84
C ALA A 14 16.04 10.33 19.49
N ARG A 15 15.59 11.59 19.50
CA ARG A 15 15.26 12.31 18.26
C ARG A 15 16.18 13.51 18.15
N VAL A 16 17.03 13.46 17.16
CA VAL A 16 18.10 14.42 16.91
C VAL A 16 17.61 15.45 15.90
N SER A 17 17.45 16.70 16.34
CA SER A 17 17.30 17.85 15.42
C SER A 17 18.69 18.35 14.99
N THR A 18 18.75 19.16 13.94
CA THR A 18 19.99 19.77 13.41
C THR A 18 20.75 20.67 14.40
N GLU A 19 20.25 20.88 15.60
CA GLU A 19 20.94 21.60 16.68
C GLU A 19 21.72 20.59 17.53
N GLU A 20 23.04 20.55 17.37
CA GLU A 20 23.96 19.59 17.99
C GLU A 20 23.92 19.66 19.53
N GLN A 21 23.79 20.86 20.12
CA GLN A 21 23.86 21.06 21.57
C GLN A 21 22.70 20.43 22.37
N ALA A 22 21.49 20.36 21.79
CA ALA A 22 20.33 19.75 22.46
C ALA A 22 20.32 18.22 22.37
N THR A 23 21.15 17.66 21.49
CA THR A 23 21.20 16.24 21.16
C THR A 23 22.05 15.48 22.16
N ASP A 24 23.20 16.03 22.54
CA ASP A 24 24.13 15.39 23.47
C ASP A 24 23.50 15.21 24.86
N ALA A 25 22.78 16.22 25.35
CA ALA A 25 22.06 16.14 26.62
C ALA A 25 21.02 15.00 26.63
N GLN A 26 20.32 14.77 25.52
CA GLN A 26 19.34 13.69 25.42
C GLN A 26 20.01 12.31 25.48
N LEU A 27 21.12 12.15 24.77
CA LEU A 27 21.87 10.89 24.74
C LEU A 27 22.48 10.59 26.11
N ASP A 28 23.01 11.61 26.78
CA ASP A 28 23.62 11.45 28.10
C ASP A 28 22.59 11.07 29.17
N GLU A 29 21.37 11.62 29.12
CA GLU A 29 20.28 11.19 29.99
C GLU A 29 19.88 9.72 29.76
N LEU A 30 19.82 9.28 28.50
CA LEU A 30 19.50 7.88 28.18
C LEU A 30 20.62 6.92 28.63
N LYS A 31 21.88 7.31 28.46
CA LYS A 31 23.03 6.54 28.96
C LYS A 31 23.03 6.48 30.49
N ALA A 32 22.79 7.61 31.16
CA ALA A 32 22.70 7.68 32.61
C ALA A 32 21.55 6.83 33.17
N ALA A 33 20.46 6.68 32.42
CA ALA A 33 19.36 5.78 32.75
C ALA A 33 19.68 4.29 32.52
N GLY A 34 20.85 3.94 31.98
CA GLY A 34 21.27 2.56 31.75
C GLY A 34 20.83 1.97 30.40
N CYS A 35 20.51 2.81 29.41
CA CYS A 35 20.21 2.32 28.06
C CYS A 35 21.48 1.83 27.37
N GLU A 36 21.60 0.52 27.15
CA GLU A 36 22.75 -0.09 26.47
C GLU A 36 22.70 0.13 24.96
N LEU A 37 21.50 0.16 24.39
CA LEU A 37 21.25 0.36 22.96
C LEU A 37 20.43 1.63 22.77
N ILE A 38 20.97 2.64 22.08
CA ILE A 38 20.28 3.91 21.83
C ILE A 38 20.09 4.11 20.33
N HIS A 39 18.83 4.17 19.89
CA HIS A 39 18.45 4.44 18.51
C HIS A 39 18.22 5.93 18.32
N GLN A 40 18.89 6.50 17.31
CA GLN A 40 18.83 7.93 17.00
C GLN A 40 18.04 8.16 15.72
N GLU A 41 16.96 8.92 15.81
CA GLU A 41 16.16 9.33 14.67
C GLU A 41 16.61 10.73 14.21
N HIS A 42 17.21 10.81 13.02
CA HIS A 42 17.61 12.06 12.40
C HIS A 42 16.47 12.58 11.52
N GLY A 43 15.91 13.75 11.86
CA GLY A 43 14.88 14.35 11.03
C GLY A 43 14.41 15.72 11.49
N SER A 44 14.28 16.64 10.53
CA SER A 44 13.68 17.96 10.77
C SER A 44 12.27 17.82 11.34
N GLY A 45 11.82 18.81 12.12
CA GLY A 45 10.48 18.83 12.76
C GLY A 45 9.33 18.46 11.81
N ALA A 46 9.48 18.78 10.52
CA ALA A 46 8.49 18.58 9.47
C ALA A 46 8.42 17.16 8.86
N SER A 47 9.51 16.38 8.88
CA SER A 47 9.53 15.07 8.22
C SER A 47 8.58 14.09 8.91
N ARG A 48 7.63 13.49 8.19
CA ARG A 48 6.61 12.56 8.75
C ARG A 48 7.13 11.14 8.97
N THR A 49 8.14 10.73 8.22
CA THR A 49 8.66 9.37 8.23
C THR A 49 9.59 9.17 9.43
N ARG A 50 9.33 8.13 10.23
CA ARG A 50 10.15 7.72 11.38
C ARG A 50 10.68 6.29 11.19
N PRO A 51 11.57 6.06 10.22
CA PRO A 51 12.03 4.72 9.87
C PRO A 51 12.77 4.04 11.02
N VAL A 52 13.50 4.79 11.86
CA VAL A 52 14.26 4.24 12.99
C VAL A 52 13.29 3.79 14.08
N LEU A 53 12.29 4.62 14.43
CA LEU A 53 11.28 4.23 15.42
C LEU A 53 10.50 2.99 14.97
N SER A 54 10.05 2.96 13.70
CA SER A 54 9.32 1.81 13.18
C SER A 54 10.16 0.53 13.14
N ARG A 55 11.47 0.64 12.91
CA ARG A 55 12.39 -0.49 12.98
C ARG A 55 12.56 -0.97 14.42
N LEU A 56 12.81 -0.05 15.35
CA LEU A 56 12.95 -0.31 16.77
C LEU A 56 11.74 -1.07 17.34
N ILE A 57 10.53 -0.60 17.05
CA ILE A 57 9.29 -1.26 17.51
C ILE A 57 9.15 -2.67 16.93
N ARG A 58 9.68 -2.94 15.73
CA ARG A 58 9.67 -4.29 15.16
C ARG A 58 10.68 -5.21 15.84
N GLU A 59 11.86 -4.70 16.15
CA GLU A 59 13.00 -5.45 16.72
C GLU A 59 12.89 -5.66 18.23
N ILE A 60 12.14 -4.81 18.94
CA ILE A 60 11.99 -4.93 20.39
C ILE A 60 11.36 -6.28 20.78
N SER A 61 11.94 -6.86 21.82
CA SER A 61 11.64 -8.20 22.30
C SER A 61 10.95 -8.18 23.67
N ARG A 62 10.31 -9.30 24.00
CA ARG A 62 9.62 -9.47 25.28
C ARG A 62 10.55 -9.20 26.47
N GLY A 63 10.08 -8.42 27.42
CA GLY A 63 10.81 -8.04 28.63
C GLY A 63 11.77 -6.85 28.46
N GLU A 64 11.94 -6.32 27.24
CA GLU A 64 12.67 -5.07 27.02
C GLU A 64 11.81 -3.85 27.35
N VAL A 65 12.47 -2.72 27.63
CA VAL A 65 11.80 -1.43 27.88
C VAL A 65 12.27 -0.40 26.87
N LEU A 66 11.33 0.18 26.14
CA LEU A 66 11.59 1.37 25.33
C LEU A 66 11.66 2.59 26.26
N VAL A 67 12.82 3.23 26.31
CA VAL A 67 13.08 4.41 27.14
C VAL A 67 13.22 5.66 26.28
N VAL A 68 12.53 6.72 26.66
CA VAL A 68 12.64 8.05 26.04
C VAL A 68 12.81 9.11 27.12
N VAL A 69 13.47 10.23 26.78
CA VAL A 69 13.63 11.32 27.76
C VAL A 69 12.31 12.04 28.04
N ARG A 70 11.50 12.26 27.00
CA ARG A 70 10.16 12.88 27.07
C ARG A 70 9.20 12.35 26.02
N LEU A 71 7.89 12.44 26.29
CA LEU A 71 6.84 12.01 25.37
C LEU A 71 6.85 12.75 24.02
N ASP A 72 7.16 14.04 23.97
CA ASP A 72 7.20 14.85 22.73
C ASP A 72 8.28 14.38 21.75
N ARG A 73 9.29 13.68 22.27
CA ARG A 73 10.37 13.10 21.46
C ARG A 73 9.91 11.81 20.77
N LEU A 74 9.01 11.06 21.42
CA LEU A 74 8.41 9.85 20.86
C LEU A 74 7.20 10.15 19.97
N ALA A 75 6.20 10.86 20.47
CA ALA A 75 4.88 10.93 19.84
C ALA A 75 4.47 12.37 19.48
N ARG A 76 3.69 12.50 18.39
CA ARG A 76 3.16 13.82 17.94
C ARG A 76 1.77 14.11 18.46
N SER A 77 1.11 13.10 18.97
CA SER A 77 -0.23 13.14 19.55
C SER A 77 -0.32 12.05 20.61
N VAL A 78 -1.26 12.20 21.53
CA VAL A 78 -1.54 11.16 22.52
C VAL A 78 -2.01 9.87 21.84
N SER A 79 -2.78 9.94 20.76
CA SER A 79 -3.20 8.74 20.01
C SER A 79 -2.00 7.96 19.46
N HIS A 80 -1.02 8.64 18.87
CA HIS A 80 0.21 7.99 18.40
C HIS A 80 1.04 7.40 19.54
N LEU A 81 1.03 8.03 20.73
CA LEU A 81 1.69 7.47 21.91
C LEU A 81 1.02 6.15 22.33
N LEU A 82 -0.32 6.14 22.41
CA LEU A 82 -1.10 4.96 22.78
C LEU A 82 -0.90 3.81 21.78
N GLU A 83 -0.92 4.09 20.47
CA GLU A 83 -0.66 3.10 19.41
C GLU A 83 0.73 2.44 19.57
N VAL A 84 1.75 3.25 19.88
CA VAL A 84 3.10 2.72 20.12
C VAL A 84 3.11 1.83 21.36
N ILE A 85 2.51 2.26 22.46
CA ILE A 85 2.48 1.50 23.71
C ILE A 85 1.71 0.19 23.55
N GLU A 86 0.55 0.21 22.89
CA GLU A 86 -0.24 -1.00 22.59
C GLU A 86 0.59 -2.01 21.80
N THR A 87 1.32 -1.55 20.78
CA THR A 87 2.22 -2.41 19.99
C THR A 87 3.35 -3.02 20.84
N LEU A 88 3.85 -2.27 21.84
CA LEU A 88 4.88 -2.76 22.76
C LEU A 88 4.30 -3.81 23.72
N GLU A 89 3.11 -3.57 24.26
CA GLU A 89 2.40 -4.49 25.16
C GLU A 89 2.05 -5.80 24.46
N GLU A 90 1.60 -5.76 23.20
CA GLU A 90 1.37 -6.96 22.37
C GLU A 90 2.63 -7.83 22.22
N LYS A 91 3.81 -7.19 22.22
CA LYS A 91 5.13 -7.85 22.18
C LYS A 91 5.64 -8.26 23.57
N GLY A 92 4.93 -7.92 24.63
CA GLY A 92 5.35 -8.12 26.02
C GLY A 92 6.55 -7.26 26.41
N ALA A 93 6.73 -6.11 25.77
CA ALA A 93 7.70 -5.07 26.12
C ALA A 93 7.01 -3.93 26.88
N HIS A 94 7.80 -3.08 27.54
CA HIS A 94 7.30 -1.94 28.30
C HIS A 94 7.79 -0.61 27.73
N PHE A 95 7.21 0.48 28.20
CA PHE A 95 7.54 1.84 27.83
C PHE A 95 7.81 2.68 29.08
N LYS A 96 8.85 3.52 29.00
CA LYS A 96 9.23 4.43 30.08
C LYS A 96 9.64 5.79 29.54
N SER A 97 9.11 6.85 30.14
CA SER A 97 9.65 8.20 30.01
C SER A 97 10.50 8.54 31.24
N LEU A 98 11.64 9.23 31.03
CA LEU A 98 12.51 9.65 32.14
C LEU A 98 11.99 10.88 32.87
N ARG A 99 11.37 11.82 32.15
CA ARG A 99 10.89 13.10 32.71
C ARG A 99 9.38 13.22 32.83
N ASP A 100 8.63 12.23 32.32
CA ASP A 100 7.18 12.16 32.47
C ASP A 100 6.80 10.99 33.38
N PRO A 101 5.68 11.06 34.14
CA PRO A 101 5.27 10.03 35.08
C PRO A 101 4.63 8.81 34.37
N ILE A 102 5.26 8.33 33.29
CA ILE A 102 4.77 7.20 32.49
C ILE A 102 5.84 6.11 32.48
N ASP A 103 5.55 5.04 33.20
CA ASP A 103 6.29 3.78 33.20
C ASP A 103 5.30 2.63 33.20
N THR A 104 5.12 1.97 32.05
CA THR A 104 4.13 0.90 31.87
C THR A 104 4.53 -0.41 32.55
N SER A 105 5.73 -0.48 33.16
CA SER A 105 6.09 -1.58 34.05
C SER A 105 5.52 -1.42 35.47
N THR A 106 4.94 -0.26 35.80
CA THR A 106 4.40 0.06 37.13
C THR A 106 2.90 0.31 37.11
N PRO A 107 2.14 -0.09 38.15
CA PRO A 107 0.71 0.22 38.25
C PRO A 107 0.40 1.73 38.20
N GLN A 108 1.26 2.55 38.81
CA GLN A 108 1.11 4.01 38.84
C GLN A 108 1.29 4.60 37.44
N GLY A 109 2.32 4.18 36.71
CA GLY A 109 2.54 4.65 35.34
C GLY A 109 1.45 4.17 34.37
N MET A 110 0.92 2.96 34.56
CA MET A 110 -0.25 2.48 33.81
C MET A 110 -1.50 3.33 34.09
N PHE A 111 -1.75 3.69 35.34
CA PHE A 111 -2.85 4.60 35.69
C PHE A 111 -2.68 5.97 35.03
N SER A 112 -1.48 6.57 35.12
CA SER A 112 -1.18 7.86 34.47
C SER A 112 -1.38 7.81 32.96
N LEU A 113 -1.02 6.70 32.31
CA LEU A 113 -1.26 6.48 30.89
C LEU A 113 -2.76 6.43 30.57
N GLN A 114 -3.55 5.67 31.34
CA GLN A 114 -4.99 5.56 31.16
C GLN A 114 -5.71 6.91 31.31
N VAL A 115 -5.33 7.70 32.32
CA VAL A 115 -5.85 9.06 32.51
C VAL A 115 -5.51 9.94 31.31
N LEU A 116 -4.26 9.91 30.82
CA LEU A 116 -3.85 10.66 29.64
C LEU A 116 -4.66 10.25 28.39
N GLY A 117 -4.90 8.95 28.22
CA GLY A 117 -5.73 8.43 27.13
C GLY A 117 -7.19 8.88 27.23
N ALA A 118 -7.76 8.86 28.42
CA ALA A 118 -9.12 9.34 28.68
C ALA A 118 -9.27 10.84 28.39
N VAL A 119 -8.30 11.66 28.82
CA VAL A 119 -8.26 13.11 28.54
C VAL A 119 -8.17 13.36 27.03
N ALA A 120 -7.30 12.64 26.31
CA ALA A 120 -7.19 12.79 24.86
C ALA A 120 -8.46 12.37 24.11
N GLN A 121 -9.19 11.37 24.62
CA GLN A 121 -10.49 10.97 24.07
C GLN A 121 -11.56 12.03 24.33
N LEU A 122 -11.56 12.64 25.52
CA LEU A 122 -12.46 13.72 25.88
C LEU A 122 -12.22 14.94 24.97
N GLU A 123 -10.97 15.37 24.79
CA GLU A 123 -10.64 16.51 23.92
C GLU A 123 -11.12 16.29 22.48
N ARG A 124 -10.88 15.09 21.90
CA ARG A 124 -11.37 14.74 20.57
C ARG A 124 -12.90 14.82 20.48
N SER A 125 -13.59 14.31 21.49
CA SER A 125 -15.05 14.37 21.56
C SER A 125 -15.55 15.82 21.64
N LEU A 126 -14.95 16.66 22.49
CA LEU A 126 -15.31 18.07 22.62
C LEU A 126 -15.05 18.88 21.34
N ILE A 127 -13.94 18.62 20.63
CA ILE A 127 -13.67 19.24 19.33
C ILE A 127 -14.74 18.84 18.31
N SER A 128 -15.12 17.56 18.28
CA SER A 128 -16.17 17.04 17.40
C SER A 128 -17.52 17.68 17.71
N GLU A 129 -17.90 17.75 18.99
CA GLU A 129 -19.13 18.40 19.45
C GLU A 129 -19.17 19.87 19.06
N ARG A 130 -18.09 20.62 19.33
CA ARG A 130 -17.98 22.04 18.96
C ARG A 130 -18.07 22.24 17.45
N THR A 131 -17.45 21.36 16.66
CA THR A 131 -17.52 21.40 15.20
C THR A 131 -18.95 21.13 14.72
N LYS A 132 -19.64 20.13 15.28
CA LYS A 132 -21.04 19.83 14.97
C LYS A 132 -21.97 20.97 15.36
N ALA A 133 -21.80 21.55 16.54
CA ALA A 133 -22.56 22.72 16.98
C ALA A 133 -22.33 23.92 16.06
N GLY A 134 -21.07 24.18 15.67
CA GLY A 134 -20.71 25.23 14.72
C GLY A 134 -21.32 24.99 13.34
N MET A 135 -21.30 23.76 12.83
CA MET A 135 -21.95 23.39 11.58
C MET A 135 -23.48 23.57 11.65
N LYS A 136 -24.13 23.19 12.76
CA LYS A 136 -25.57 23.38 12.97
C LYS A 136 -25.93 24.86 12.99
N ALA A 137 -25.15 25.69 13.70
CA ALA A 137 -25.34 27.13 13.75
C ALA A 137 -25.10 27.80 12.37
N ALA A 138 -24.09 27.35 11.63
CA ALA A 138 -23.83 27.82 10.26
C ALA A 138 -24.99 27.44 9.32
N ALA A 139 -25.50 26.21 9.41
CA ALA A 139 -26.64 25.73 8.65
C ALA A 139 -27.91 26.53 8.96
N ALA A 140 -28.18 26.85 10.24
CA ALA A 140 -29.29 27.71 10.65
C ALA A 140 -29.19 29.13 10.06
N LYS A 141 -27.96 29.61 9.82
CA LYS A 141 -27.67 30.88 9.12
C LYS A 141 -27.64 30.71 7.58
N GLY A 142 -28.11 29.60 7.04
CA GLY A 142 -28.15 29.31 5.60
C GLY A 142 -26.80 28.94 4.97
N LYS A 143 -25.70 28.89 5.74
CA LYS A 143 -24.39 28.50 5.22
C LYS A 143 -24.31 26.99 5.06
N ARG A 144 -23.97 26.53 3.85
CA ARG A 144 -23.86 25.09 3.53
C ARG A 144 -22.39 24.70 3.31
N PRO A 145 -21.90 23.57 3.84
CA PRO A 145 -20.47 23.17 3.73
C PRO A 145 -20.09 22.60 2.36
N GLY A 146 -18.96 22.98 1.75
CA GLY A 146 -18.54 22.51 0.42
C GLY A 146 -18.55 23.60 -0.64
N ASN A 147 -18.07 23.30 -1.85
CA ASN A 147 -17.87 24.31 -2.90
C ASN A 147 -19.22 24.87 -3.43
N PRO A 148 -19.53 26.16 -3.22
CA PRO A 148 -20.76 26.78 -3.72
C PRO A 148 -20.90 26.66 -5.24
N GLY A 149 -19.81 26.85 -5.99
CA GLY A 149 -19.83 26.76 -7.44
C GLY A 149 -20.16 25.36 -7.96
N LEU A 150 -19.85 24.28 -7.22
CA LEU A 150 -20.29 22.94 -7.59
C LEU A 150 -21.79 22.72 -7.34
N ARG A 151 -22.36 23.36 -6.31
CA ARG A 151 -23.79 23.25 -5.99
C ARG A 151 -24.67 24.02 -6.96
N GLU A 152 -24.18 25.19 -7.35
CA GLU A 152 -24.83 26.07 -8.32
C GLU A 152 -24.63 25.57 -9.75
N GLY A 153 -23.91 24.46 -9.95
CA GLY A 153 -23.66 23.91 -11.28
C GLY A 153 -22.75 24.79 -12.14
N GLN A 154 -21.94 25.66 -11.53
CA GLN A 154 -21.07 26.58 -12.24
C GLN A 154 -20.08 25.79 -13.13
N PRO A 155 -20.07 26.05 -14.45
CA PRO A 155 -19.24 25.28 -15.38
C PRO A 155 -17.75 25.32 -15.03
N GLU A 156 -17.25 26.44 -14.51
CA GLU A 156 -15.85 26.60 -14.12
C GLU A 156 -15.48 25.74 -12.90
N ALA A 157 -16.34 25.69 -11.88
CA ALA A 157 -16.12 24.88 -10.70
C ALA A 157 -16.12 23.37 -11.04
N ILE A 158 -17.02 22.95 -11.92
CA ILE A 158 -17.09 21.58 -12.45
C ILE A 158 -15.82 21.25 -13.24
N ARG A 159 -15.42 22.13 -14.17
CA ARG A 159 -14.18 21.95 -14.97
C ARG A 159 -12.95 21.86 -14.09
N LYS A 160 -12.79 22.77 -13.11
CA LYS A 160 -11.64 22.76 -12.19
C LYS A 160 -11.56 21.48 -11.39
N THR A 161 -12.71 20.99 -10.88
CA THR A 161 -12.77 19.74 -10.12
C THR A 161 -12.51 18.53 -11.02
N ALA A 162 -13.01 18.54 -12.25
CA ALA A 162 -12.76 17.49 -13.24
C ALA A 162 -11.28 17.42 -13.62
N LEU A 163 -10.63 18.57 -13.88
CA LEU A 163 -9.19 18.64 -14.15
C LEU A 163 -8.35 18.15 -12.98
N ALA A 164 -8.72 18.49 -11.75
CA ALA A 164 -8.03 17.99 -10.56
C ALA A 164 -8.13 16.45 -10.45
N ARG A 165 -9.34 15.89 -10.65
CA ARG A 165 -9.56 14.44 -10.66
C ARG A 165 -8.80 13.75 -11.79
N ASP A 166 -8.79 14.36 -12.97
CA ASP A 166 -8.12 13.84 -14.15
C ASP A 166 -6.59 13.81 -13.98
N ARG A 167 -6.00 14.82 -13.33
CA ARG A 167 -4.56 14.81 -12.96
C ARG A 167 -4.22 13.68 -12.00
N VAL A 168 -5.03 13.48 -10.96
CA VAL A 168 -4.83 12.37 -10.00
C VAL A 168 -4.93 11.03 -10.72
N TYR A 169 -6.00 10.83 -11.50
CA TYR A 169 -6.19 9.61 -12.27
C TYR A 169 -5.03 9.32 -13.23
N LEU A 170 -4.53 10.35 -13.95
CA LEU A 170 -3.38 10.18 -14.83
C LEU A 170 -2.12 9.80 -14.06
N GLY A 171 -1.85 10.44 -12.91
CA GLY A 171 -0.71 10.09 -12.06
C GLY A 171 -0.73 8.63 -11.59
N ASP A 172 -1.88 8.18 -11.08
CA ASP A 172 -2.08 6.79 -10.66
C ASP A 172 -1.93 5.82 -11.83
N LEU A 173 -2.48 6.18 -12.99
CA LEU A 173 -2.40 5.38 -14.21
C LEU A 173 -0.97 5.21 -14.70
N LEU A 174 -0.15 6.28 -14.67
CA LEU A 174 1.26 6.22 -15.07
C LEU A 174 2.09 5.38 -14.12
N THR A 175 1.82 5.46 -12.82
CA THR A 175 2.45 4.59 -11.82
C THR A 175 2.15 3.12 -12.10
N ALA A 176 0.91 2.81 -12.47
CA ALA A 176 0.49 1.46 -12.82
C ALA A 176 0.92 1.01 -14.23
N ALA A 177 1.28 1.91 -15.13
CA ALA A 177 1.53 1.62 -16.55
C ALA A 177 2.60 0.55 -16.77
N ASN A 178 3.66 0.56 -15.96
CA ASN A 178 4.74 -0.43 -16.04
C ASN A 178 4.25 -1.87 -15.83
N SER A 179 3.13 -2.06 -15.11
CA SER A 179 2.60 -3.39 -14.80
C SER A 179 1.70 -3.98 -15.90
N PHE A 180 0.95 -3.16 -16.64
CA PHE A 180 -0.06 -3.64 -17.58
C PHE A 180 0.25 -3.29 -19.04
N LEU A 181 0.90 -2.16 -19.30
CA LEU A 181 1.13 -1.68 -20.66
C LEU A 181 2.00 -2.63 -21.51
N PRO A 182 3.05 -3.29 -20.99
CA PRO A 182 3.81 -4.27 -21.75
C PRO A 182 2.93 -5.43 -22.28
N VAL A 183 2.06 -5.96 -21.44
CA VAL A 183 1.12 -7.05 -21.81
C VAL A 183 0.14 -6.57 -22.89
N VAL A 184 -0.38 -5.35 -22.73
CA VAL A 184 -1.30 -4.76 -23.73
C VAL A 184 -0.59 -4.58 -25.07
N ARG A 185 0.65 -4.07 -25.09
CA ARG A 185 1.45 -3.92 -26.32
C ARG A 185 1.72 -5.23 -27.04
N GLN A 186 1.92 -6.28 -26.26
CA GLN A 186 2.26 -7.59 -26.79
C GLN A 186 1.04 -8.34 -27.34
N MET A 187 -0.14 -8.11 -26.77
CA MET A 187 -1.37 -8.80 -27.17
C MET A 187 -2.23 -7.99 -28.16
N ARG A 188 -2.19 -6.65 -28.12
CA ARG A 188 -3.01 -5.81 -29.00
C ARG A 188 -2.20 -5.38 -30.22
N PRO A 189 -2.82 -5.32 -31.42
CA PRO A 189 -4.26 -5.43 -31.69
C PRO A 189 -4.79 -6.85 -31.91
N ASP A 190 -3.92 -7.85 -31.93
CA ASP A 190 -4.23 -9.23 -32.36
C ASP A 190 -5.25 -9.97 -31.50
N HIS A 191 -5.32 -9.65 -30.21
CA HIS A 191 -6.19 -10.30 -29.23
C HIS A 191 -7.36 -9.41 -28.83
N SER A 192 -8.48 -10.02 -28.40
CA SER A 192 -9.62 -9.25 -27.91
C SER A 192 -9.32 -8.59 -26.55
N TRP A 193 -10.01 -7.51 -26.23
CA TRP A 193 -9.86 -6.85 -24.92
C TRP A 193 -10.15 -7.81 -23.76
N ARG A 194 -11.11 -8.74 -23.94
CA ARG A 194 -11.46 -9.75 -22.95
C ARG A 194 -10.26 -10.66 -22.65
N ASP A 195 -9.57 -11.15 -23.67
CA ASP A 195 -8.42 -12.04 -23.49
C ASP A 195 -7.26 -11.31 -22.77
N VAL A 196 -7.01 -10.04 -23.13
CA VAL A 196 -6.00 -9.21 -22.46
C VAL A 196 -6.35 -8.98 -20.99
N VAL A 197 -7.61 -8.66 -20.68
CA VAL A 197 -8.08 -8.49 -19.30
C VAL A 197 -7.94 -9.79 -18.51
N GLN A 198 -8.23 -10.94 -19.12
CA GLN A 198 -8.09 -12.25 -18.48
C GLN A 198 -6.64 -12.49 -18.06
N VAL A 199 -5.67 -12.22 -18.94
CA VAL A 199 -4.24 -12.37 -18.66
C VAL A 199 -3.78 -11.41 -17.56
N LEU A 200 -4.19 -10.14 -17.61
CA LEU A 200 -3.84 -9.16 -16.58
C LEU A 200 -4.42 -9.54 -15.21
N ASN A 201 -5.68 -9.96 -15.16
CA ASN A 201 -6.34 -10.32 -13.90
C ASN A 201 -5.77 -11.61 -13.29
N ALA A 202 -5.29 -12.54 -14.11
CA ALA A 202 -4.58 -13.72 -13.62
C ALA A 202 -3.27 -13.37 -12.88
N ARG A 203 -2.70 -12.18 -13.10
CA ARG A 203 -1.53 -11.64 -12.37
C ARG A 203 -1.89 -10.86 -11.10
N GLY A 204 -3.15 -10.97 -10.64
CA GLY A 204 -3.64 -10.24 -9.47
C GLY A 204 -4.07 -8.80 -9.74
N GLN A 205 -4.09 -8.36 -11.01
CA GLN A 205 -4.66 -7.05 -11.37
C GLN A 205 -6.19 -7.10 -11.40
N ARG A 206 -6.83 -5.93 -11.46
CA ARG A 206 -8.31 -5.81 -11.48
C ARG A 206 -8.75 -4.88 -12.59
N TRP A 207 -8.94 -5.45 -13.77
CA TRP A 207 -9.41 -4.76 -14.95
C TRP A 207 -10.76 -5.29 -15.45
N THR A 208 -11.50 -4.40 -16.09
CA THR A 208 -12.63 -4.70 -16.96
C THR A 208 -12.30 -4.25 -18.38
N ASP A 209 -12.93 -4.83 -19.41
CA ASP A 209 -12.71 -4.44 -20.81
C ASP A 209 -12.86 -2.92 -21.01
N GLN A 210 -13.87 -2.32 -20.36
CA GLN A 210 -14.14 -0.88 -20.47
C GLN A 210 -13.10 -0.03 -19.75
N SER A 211 -12.69 -0.40 -18.54
CA SER A 211 -11.70 0.35 -17.76
C SER A 211 -10.32 0.30 -18.40
N LEU A 212 -9.90 -0.88 -18.87
CA LEU A 212 -8.62 -1.03 -19.57
C LEU A 212 -8.62 -0.26 -20.90
N ARG A 213 -9.69 -0.36 -21.68
CA ARG A 213 -9.80 0.42 -22.93
C ARG A 213 -9.80 1.93 -22.67
N ARG A 214 -10.42 2.40 -21.58
CA ARG A 214 -10.40 3.82 -21.18
C ARG A 214 -9.00 4.27 -20.79
N ALA A 215 -8.28 3.46 -20.02
CA ALA A 215 -6.88 3.68 -19.65
C ALA A 215 -5.99 3.79 -20.90
N ILE A 216 -6.08 2.85 -21.83
CA ILE A 216 -5.28 2.89 -23.07
C ILE A 216 -5.66 4.08 -23.95
N LYS A 217 -6.96 4.40 -24.09
CA LYS A 217 -7.40 5.63 -24.79
C LYS A 217 -6.78 6.88 -24.17
N ARG A 218 -6.70 6.93 -22.84
CA ARG A 218 -6.09 8.05 -22.12
C ARG A 218 -4.59 8.15 -22.40
N LEU A 219 -3.85 7.03 -22.32
CA LEU A 219 -2.43 7.00 -22.62
C LEU A 219 -2.11 7.35 -24.08
N VAL A 220 -2.94 6.92 -25.04
CA VAL A 220 -2.82 7.30 -26.45
C VAL A 220 -3.05 8.80 -26.63
N ALA A 221 -4.06 9.38 -25.97
CA ALA A 221 -4.33 10.82 -26.04
C ALA A 221 -3.17 11.66 -25.49
N GLU A 222 -2.50 11.17 -24.44
CA GLU A 222 -1.30 11.78 -23.85
C GLU A 222 0.00 11.40 -24.60
N ARG A 223 -0.09 10.69 -25.75
CA ARG A 223 1.04 10.24 -26.57
C ARG A 223 2.03 9.30 -25.87
N MET A 224 1.57 8.55 -24.87
CA MET A 224 2.37 7.60 -24.09
C MET A 224 2.16 6.13 -24.49
N ALA A 225 1.19 5.87 -25.38
CA ALA A 225 0.92 4.54 -25.93
C ALA A 225 0.59 4.64 -27.42
N GLU A 226 0.77 3.54 -28.16
CA GLU A 226 0.60 3.49 -29.59
C GLU A 226 -0.90 3.47 -29.96
N PRO A 227 -1.37 4.31 -30.91
CA PRO A 227 -2.77 4.32 -31.34
C PRO A 227 -3.26 2.96 -31.87
N GLU A 228 -2.34 2.13 -32.36
CA GLU A 228 -2.63 0.81 -32.94
C GLU A 228 -3.24 -0.16 -31.92
N LEU A 229 -2.94 0.01 -30.62
CA LEU A 229 -3.50 -0.81 -29.54
C LEU A 229 -5.03 -0.73 -29.47
N LEU A 230 -5.63 0.33 -30.01
CA LEU A 230 -7.07 0.56 -30.01
C LEU A 230 -7.78 -0.05 -31.24
N ARG A 231 -7.05 -0.57 -32.24
CA ARG A 231 -7.64 -1.17 -33.45
C ARG A 231 -8.52 -2.37 -33.12
N LYS A 232 -9.64 -2.55 -33.82
CA LYS A 232 -10.52 -3.70 -33.59
C LYS A 232 -9.77 -5.01 -33.87
N ALA A 233 -9.81 -5.96 -32.94
CA ALA A 233 -9.24 -7.29 -33.17
C ALA A 233 -9.95 -8.00 -34.34
N GLY A 234 -9.21 -8.73 -35.17
CA GLY A 234 -9.78 -9.58 -36.21
C GLY A 234 -10.64 -10.71 -35.62
N ARG A 235 -11.65 -11.18 -36.37
CA ARG A 235 -12.39 -12.40 -35.99
C ARG A 235 -11.49 -13.61 -36.23
N ARG A 236 -11.27 -14.45 -35.21
CA ARG A 236 -10.51 -15.70 -35.33
C ARG A 236 -11.40 -16.93 -35.06
N PRO A 237 -11.15 -18.07 -35.72
CA PRO A 237 -11.85 -19.32 -35.46
C PRO A 237 -11.72 -19.77 -33.98
N PRO A 238 -12.73 -20.41 -33.38
CA PRO A 238 -12.72 -20.82 -31.97
C PRO A 238 -11.53 -21.70 -31.56
N ASP A 239 -11.09 -22.60 -32.44
CA ASP A 239 -9.94 -23.49 -32.19
C ASP A 239 -8.61 -22.75 -32.05
N ASP A 240 -8.51 -21.55 -32.66
CA ASP A 240 -7.31 -20.73 -32.58
C ASP A 240 -7.33 -19.79 -31.36
N ARG A 241 -8.49 -19.56 -30.73
CA ARG A 241 -8.60 -18.72 -29.52
C ARG A 241 -7.81 -19.31 -28.36
N ILE A 242 -7.99 -20.60 -28.11
CA ILE A 242 -7.31 -21.30 -27.01
C ILE A 242 -5.80 -21.29 -27.24
N MET A 243 -5.37 -21.64 -28.46
CA MET A 243 -3.96 -21.59 -28.86
C MET A 243 -3.35 -20.20 -28.61
N THR A 244 -4.06 -19.14 -29.00
CA THR A 244 -3.56 -17.77 -28.87
C THR A 244 -3.58 -17.27 -27.43
N LEU A 245 -4.56 -17.67 -26.61
CA LEU A 245 -4.58 -17.36 -25.19
C LEU A 245 -3.37 -17.97 -24.47
N ILE A 246 -3.07 -19.24 -24.76
CA ILE A 246 -1.92 -19.97 -24.21
C ILE A 246 -0.61 -19.31 -24.67
N ALA A 247 -0.53 -18.97 -25.96
CA ALA A 247 0.58 -18.19 -26.50
C ALA A 247 0.72 -16.86 -25.76
N GLY A 248 -0.36 -16.10 -25.55
CA GLY A 248 -0.35 -14.84 -24.81
C GLY A 248 0.13 -14.98 -23.37
N ILE A 249 -0.27 -16.04 -22.66
CA ILE A 249 0.19 -16.33 -21.30
C ILE A 249 1.69 -16.63 -21.28
N ALA A 250 2.16 -17.51 -22.18
CA ALA A 250 3.57 -17.88 -22.34
C ALA A 250 4.46 -16.68 -22.70
N ILE A 251 3.98 -15.90 -23.66
CA ILE A 251 4.63 -14.69 -24.18
C ILE A 251 4.74 -13.61 -23.10
N SER A 252 3.70 -13.47 -22.28
CA SER A 252 3.70 -12.45 -21.22
C SER A 252 4.53 -12.90 -20.01
N ASN A 253 4.64 -14.21 -19.73
CA ASN A 253 5.42 -14.78 -18.63
C ASN A 253 6.38 -15.89 -19.15
N PRO A 254 7.55 -15.52 -19.68
CA PRO A 254 8.48 -16.49 -20.27
C PRO A 254 9.06 -17.50 -19.26
N ASN A 255 8.96 -17.22 -17.96
CA ASN A 255 9.51 -18.07 -16.89
C ASN A 255 8.55 -19.15 -16.37
N LEU A 256 7.28 -19.16 -16.81
CA LEU A 256 6.32 -20.18 -16.38
C LEU A 256 6.61 -21.51 -17.07
N THR A 257 6.55 -22.61 -16.32
CA THR A 257 6.60 -23.96 -16.88
C THR A 257 5.30 -24.32 -17.61
N LEU A 258 5.36 -25.32 -18.49
CA LEU A 258 4.17 -25.83 -19.19
C LEU A 258 3.05 -26.30 -18.24
N ARG A 259 3.39 -26.80 -17.05
CA ARG A 259 2.42 -27.23 -16.03
C ARG A 259 1.75 -26.03 -15.36
N GLU A 260 2.51 -24.97 -15.07
CA GLU A 260 1.97 -23.76 -14.45
C GLU A 260 1.05 -22.99 -15.40
N ILE A 261 1.38 -22.96 -16.69
CA ILE A 261 0.47 -22.42 -17.72
C ILE A 261 -0.84 -23.22 -17.74
N GLY A 262 -0.76 -24.55 -17.66
CA GLY A 262 -1.93 -25.42 -17.54
C GLY A 262 -2.78 -25.09 -16.32
N ALA A 263 -2.18 -25.02 -15.13
CA ALA A 263 -2.86 -24.66 -13.89
C ALA A 263 -3.50 -23.26 -13.93
N GLN A 264 -2.86 -22.31 -14.62
CA GLN A 264 -3.41 -20.97 -14.81
C GLN A 264 -4.67 -20.99 -15.68
N LEU A 265 -4.70 -21.79 -16.76
CA LEU A 265 -5.89 -21.96 -17.61
C LEU A 265 -7.04 -22.62 -16.85
N GLU A 266 -6.75 -23.60 -16.00
CA GLU A 266 -7.73 -24.24 -15.12
C GLU A 266 -8.34 -23.23 -14.12
N GLY A 267 -7.50 -22.41 -13.50
CA GLY A 267 -7.94 -21.33 -12.62
C GLY A 267 -8.81 -20.29 -13.34
N MET A 268 -8.55 -20.06 -14.64
CA MET A 268 -9.35 -19.21 -15.53
C MET A 268 -10.64 -19.90 -16.03
N ARG A 269 -10.89 -21.16 -15.65
CA ARG A 269 -12.00 -22.02 -16.10
C ARG A 269 -12.06 -22.24 -17.61
N GLU A 270 -10.92 -22.15 -18.29
CA GLU A 270 -10.82 -22.38 -19.73
C GLU A 270 -10.75 -23.88 -20.03
N ARG A 271 -11.58 -24.34 -20.97
CA ARG A 271 -11.62 -25.75 -21.35
C ARG A 271 -10.55 -26.07 -22.39
N THR A 272 -10.05 -27.30 -22.36
CA THR A 272 -9.18 -27.83 -23.43
C THR A 272 -9.92 -27.81 -24.78
N PRO A 273 -9.20 -27.86 -25.92
CA PRO A 273 -9.82 -27.95 -27.25
C PRO A 273 -10.76 -29.15 -27.42
N ARG A 274 -10.57 -30.21 -26.61
CA ARG A 274 -11.44 -31.41 -26.58
C ARG A 274 -12.56 -31.31 -25.53
N GLY A 275 -12.74 -30.16 -24.90
CA GLY A 275 -13.83 -29.90 -23.94
C GLY A 275 -13.60 -30.35 -22.50
N GLY A 276 -12.45 -30.97 -22.20
CA GLY A 276 -12.03 -31.38 -20.85
C GLY A 276 -11.58 -30.19 -19.99
N ARG A 277 -11.57 -30.38 -18.66
CA ARG A 277 -11.20 -29.36 -17.67
C ARG A 277 -9.72 -29.41 -17.26
N ASP A 278 -9.05 -30.54 -17.46
CA ASP A 278 -7.67 -30.74 -17.01
C ASP A 278 -6.67 -30.45 -18.14
N TRP A 279 -5.73 -29.55 -17.88
CA TRP A 279 -4.69 -29.13 -18.81
C TRP A 279 -3.39 -29.92 -18.60
N LYS A 280 -3.15 -30.91 -19.47
CA LYS A 280 -1.86 -31.62 -19.49
C LYS A 280 -0.77 -30.75 -20.13
N ALA A 281 0.45 -30.81 -19.60
CA ALA A 281 1.61 -30.08 -20.13
C ALA A 281 1.86 -30.38 -21.63
N SER A 282 1.60 -31.62 -22.08
CA SER A 282 1.68 -31.99 -23.50
C SER A 282 0.64 -31.28 -24.38
N SER A 283 -0.56 -31.01 -23.84
CA SER A 283 -1.59 -30.27 -24.55
C SER A 283 -1.26 -28.78 -24.64
N VAL A 284 -0.72 -28.20 -23.56
CA VAL A 284 -0.20 -26.82 -23.55
C VAL A 284 0.93 -26.69 -24.58
N LYS A 285 1.92 -27.59 -24.54
CA LYS A 285 3.04 -27.62 -25.49
C LYS A 285 2.56 -27.72 -26.94
N PHE A 286 1.62 -28.62 -27.22
CA PHE A 286 1.05 -28.76 -28.56
C PHE A 286 0.43 -27.45 -29.08
N GLN A 287 -0.26 -26.71 -28.22
CA GLN A 287 -0.82 -25.41 -28.59
C GLN A 287 0.24 -24.33 -28.79
N LEU A 288 1.30 -24.30 -27.97
CA LEU A 288 2.44 -23.39 -28.16
C LEU A 288 3.21 -23.69 -29.46
N ASP A 289 3.42 -24.97 -29.79
CA ASP A 289 4.06 -25.38 -31.04
C ASP A 289 3.21 -25.02 -32.26
N ARG A 290 1.89 -25.16 -32.15
CA ARG A 290 0.94 -24.70 -33.17
C ARG A 290 0.98 -23.18 -33.34
N ALA A 291 1.07 -22.44 -32.23
CA ALA A 291 1.20 -20.98 -32.25
C ALA A 291 2.48 -20.53 -32.97
N ARG A 292 3.62 -21.19 -32.73
CA ARG A 292 4.89 -20.92 -33.43
C ARG A 292 4.79 -21.16 -34.93
N LYS A 293 4.15 -22.28 -35.35
CA LYS A 293 3.92 -22.59 -36.76
C LYS A 293 3.04 -21.55 -37.47
N MET A 294 2.20 -20.84 -36.73
CA MET A 294 1.37 -19.73 -37.24
C MET A 294 2.07 -18.36 -37.17
N GLY A 295 3.35 -18.32 -36.81
CA GLY A 295 4.17 -17.10 -36.79
C GLY A 295 4.04 -16.26 -35.51
N LEU A 296 3.46 -16.79 -34.43
CA LEU A 296 3.44 -16.10 -33.14
C LEU A 296 4.80 -16.23 -32.44
N ALA A 297 5.35 -15.10 -31.98
CA ALA A 297 6.64 -15.02 -31.30
C ALA A 297 6.54 -15.56 -29.86
N VAL A 298 6.42 -16.88 -29.71
CA VAL A 298 6.31 -17.59 -28.43
C VAL A 298 7.69 -17.98 -27.91
N PRO A 299 8.07 -17.61 -26.66
CA PRO A 299 9.34 -17.99 -26.07
C PRO A 299 9.47 -19.51 -25.90
N ASP A 300 10.70 -20.02 -25.81
CA ASP A 300 10.95 -21.42 -25.49
C ASP A 300 10.73 -21.69 -24.01
N ILE A 301 9.66 -22.44 -23.73
CA ILE A 301 9.25 -22.82 -22.38
C ILE A 301 9.66 -24.27 -22.13
N GLN A 302 10.39 -24.49 -21.04
CA GLN A 302 10.81 -25.80 -20.56
C GLN A 302 9.69 -26.54 -19.81
#